data_AF-A0A6A2WJW6-F1
#
_entry.id   AF-A0A6A2WJW6-F1
#
_cell.length_a   1.000
_cell.length_b   1.000
_cell.length_c   1.000
_cell.angle_alpha   90.00
_cell.angle_beta   90.00
_cell.angle_gamma   90.00
#
_symmetry.space_group_name_H-M   'P 1'
#
loop_
_entity.id
_entity.type
_entity.pdbx_description
1 polymer ?
#
loop_
_entity_poly.entity_id
_entity_poly.type
_entity_poly.pdbx_seq_one_letter_code
_entity_poly.pdbx_strand_id
1 'polypeptide(L)'
;MSLYCDMIQLLGKNRMIEMAEQLFDEVKEDGLKPNTRAYTELIGAYLQVGMIEKAMETYDRLKSSGCSPDKLTFTILLRNLENVGKEELVAVLKKDCIEYLEYPERFLEDVKKKNSKRQQLDLV
;
A
#
# COMPACT_ATOMS: atom_id res chain seq x y z
N MET A 1 12.40 11.65 7.99
CA MET A 1 11.75 10.44 7.43
C MET A 1 10.64 9.84 8.29
N SER A 2 10.85 9.47 9.57
CA SER A 2 9.76 8.87 10.39
C SER A 2 8.55 9.80 10.51
N LEU A 3 8.77 11.06 10.87
CA LEU A 3 7.72 12.08 10.99
C LEU A 3 6.89 12.22 9.71
N TYR A 4 7.56 12.32 8.54
CA TYR A 4 6.91 12.34 7.23
C TYR A 4 6.01 11.11 7.00
N CYS A 5 6.49 9.90 7.31
CA CYS A 5 5.68 8.68 7.17
C CYS A 5 4.44 8.71 8.08
N ASP A 6 4.60 9.13 9.33
CA ASP A 6 3.52 9.19 10.31
C ASP A 6 2.47 10.23 9.92
N MET A 7 2.90 11.37 9.38
CA MET A 7 2.01 12.43 8.87
C MET A 7 1.30 12.02 7.58
N ILE A 8 1.98 11.40 6.60
CA ILE A 8 1.35 10.86 5.38
C ILE A 8 0.27 9.85 5.76
N GLN A 9 0.58 8.95 6.71
CA GLN A 9 -0.40 8.00 7.22
C GLN A 9 -1.62 8.70 7.84
N LEU A 10 -1.40 9.71 8.69
CA LEU A 10 -2.47 10.45 9.35
C LEU A 10 -3.36 11.17 8.33
N LEU A 11 -2.77 11.86 7.36
CA LEU A 11 -3.49 12.55 6.30
C LEU A 11 -4.29 11.58 5.44
N GLY A 12 -3.70 10.43 5.08
CA GLY A 12 -4.37 9.35 4.38
C GLY A 12 -5.61 8.88 5.13
N LYS A 13 -5.48 8.54 6.42
CA LYS A 13 -6.60 8.12 7.29
C LYS A 13 -7.72 9.15 7.39
N ASN A 14 -7.40 10.44 7.23
CA ASN A 14 -8.36 11.54 7.21
C ASN A 14 -8.83 11.91 5.79
N ARG A 15 -8.47 11.13 4.77
CA ARG A 15 -8.82 11.32 3.35
C ARG A 15 -8.33 12.66 2.78
N MET A 16 -7.29 13.25 3.38
CA MET A 16 -6.65 14.50 2.95
C MET A 16 -5.55 14.20 1.93
N ILE A 17 -5.93 13.70 0.75
CA ILE A 17 -5.00 13.12 -0.23
C ILE A 17 -4.05 14.17 -0.81
N GLU A 18 -4.55 15.36 -1.13
CA GLU A 18 -3.74 16.46 -1.68
C GLU A 18 -2.60 16.84 -0.72
N MET A 19 -2.90 16.92 0.59
CA MET A 19 -1.88 17.19 1.61
C MET A 19 -0.90 16.03 1.75
N ALA A 20 -1.36 14.78 1.61
CA ALA A 20 -0.48 13.61 1.66
C ALA A 20 0.46 13.55 0.45
N GLU A 21 -0.02 13.92 -0.74
CA GLU A 21 0.78 14.04 -1.97
C GLU A 21 1.82 15.14 -1.82
N GLN A 22 1.40 16.34 -1.39
CA GLN A 22 2.30 17.47 -1.15
C GLN A 22 3.41 17.08 -0.18
N LEU A 23 3.03 16.49 0.96
CA LEU A 23 3.98 16.10 1.98
C LEU A 23 4.94 14.99 1.50
N PHE A 24 4.49 14.11 0.62
CA PHE A 24 5.35 13.10 -0.01
C PHE A 24 6.38 13.73 -0.96
N ASP A 25 6.02 14.79 -1.68
CA ASP A 25 6.95 15.50 -2.56
C ASP A 25 7.91 16.41 -1.80
N GLU A 26 7.47 17.05 -0.71
CA GLU A 26 8.32 17.84 0.21
C GLU A 26 9.48 17.00 0.78
N VAL A 27 9.30 15.69 0.97
CA VAL A 27 10.39 14.78 1.36
C VAL A 27 11.61 14.93 0.43
N LYS A 28 11.37 15.08 -0.88
CA LYS A 28 12.46 15.22 -1.86
C LYS A 28 13.08 16.61 -1.82
N GLU A 29 12.27 17.63 -1.59
CA GLU A 29 12.71 19.03 -1.50
C GLU A 29 13.63 19.25 -0.29
N ASP A 30 13.38 18.53 0.80
CA ASP A 30 14.24 18.46 1.99
C ASP A 30 15.54 17.64 1.76
N GLY A 31 15.80 17.18 0.53
CA GLY A 31 16.96 16.34 0.19
C GLY A 31 16.87 14.91 0.75
N LEU A 32 15.70 14.50 1.24
CA LEU A 32 15.46 13.13 1.71
C LEU A 32 14.93 12.25 0.57
N LYS A 33 15.12 10.94 0.71
CA LYS A 33 14.55 9.95 -0.23
C LYS A 33 13.36 9.26 0.42
N PRO A 34 12.17 9.24 -0.20
CA PRO A 34 11.07 8.42 0.25
C PRO A 34 11.50 6.95 0.37
N ASN A 35 11.21 6.32 1.50
CA ASN A 35 11.49 4.91 1.74
C ASN A 35 10.24 4.05 1.45
N THR A 36 10.39 2.72 1.51
CA THR A 36 9.28 1.77 1.33
C THR A 36 8.03 2.13 2.14
N ARG A 37 8.19 2.58 3.38
CA ARG A 37 7.08 2.98 4.25
C ARG A 37 6.35 4.20 3.68
N ALA A 38 7.04 5.28 3.34
CA ALA A 38 6.42 6.50 2.81
C ALA A 38 5.56 6.21 1.56
N TYR A 39 6.08 5.43 0.63
CA TYR A 39 5.32 4.96 -0.54
C TYR A 39 4.11 4.12 -0.15
N THR A 40 4.29 3.19 0.79
CA THR A 40 3.22 2.29 1.25
C THR A 40 2.08 3.06 1.91
N GLU A 41 2.38 4.10 2.70
CA GLU A 41 1.35 4.96 3.31
C GLU A 41 0.61 5.76 2.23
N LEU A 42 1.32 6.30 1.22
CA LEU A 42 0.70 7.02 0.11
C LEU A 42 -0.20 6.11 -0.77
N ILE A 43 0.26 4.88 -1.05
CA ILE A 43 -0.55 3.84 -1.72
C ILE A 43 -1.83 3.56 -0.91
N GLY A 44 -1.70 3.39 0.40
CA GLY A 44 -2.83 3.20 1.31
C GLY A 44 -3.82 4.36 1.29
N ALA A 45 -3.31 5.60 1.26
CA ALA A 45 -4.13 6.81 1.16
C ALA A 45 -4.97 6.83 -0.13
N TYR A 46 -4.37 6.55 -1.29
CA TYR A 46 -5.11 6.48 -2.55
C TYR A 46 -6.20 5.41 -2.56
N LEU A 47 -5.90 4.22 -2.02
CA LEU A 47 -6.87 3.13 -1.95
C LEU A 47 -8.09 3.49 -1.07
N GLN A 48 -7.87 4.23 0.03
CA GLN A 48 -8.95 4.66 0.92
C GLN A 48 -9.94 5.64 0.27
N VAL A 49 -9.55 6.32 -0.81
CA VAL A 49 -10.44 7.20 -1.59
C VAL A 49 -10.83 6.59 -2.94
N GLY A 50 -10.47 5.34 -3.21
CA GLY A 50 -10.82 4.64 -4.45
C GLY A 50 -9.98 5.04 -5.66
N MET A 51 -8.87 5.76 -5.48
CA MET A 51 -7.95 6.13 -6.57
C MET A 51 -6.97 4.98 -6.89
N ILE A 52 -7.51 3.89 -7.41
CA ILE A 52 -6.77 2.63 -7.61
C ILE A 52 -5.63 2.79 -8.62
N GLU A 53 -5.86 3.54 -9.69
CA GLU A 53 -4.86 3.79 -10.74
C GLU A 53 -3.64 4.49 -10.16
N LYS A 54 -3.83 5.58 -9.39
CA LYS A 54 -2.74 6.29 -8.69
C LYS A 54 -2.03 5.41 -7.66
N ALA A 55 -2.76 4.53 -6.97
CA ALA A 55 -2.16 3.58 -6.04
C ALA A 55 -1.21 2.62 -6.75
N MET A 56 -1.60 2.09 -7.91
CA MET A 56 -0.77 1.18 -8.70
C MET A 56 0.41 1.89 -9.37
N GLU A 57 0.21 3.10 -9.89
CA GLU A 57 1.32 3.94 -10.40
C GLU A 57 2.37 4.21 -9.30
N THR A 58 1.91 4.47 -8.07
CA THR A 58 2.79 4.69 -6.92
C THR A 58 3.50 3.41 -6.49
N TYR A 59 2.85 2.26 -6.62
CA TYR A 59 3.46 0.95 -6.41
C TYR A 59 4.57 0.66 -7.44
N ASP A 60 4.32 0.95 -8.72
CA ASP A 60 5.34 0.80 -9.75
C ASP A 60 6.52 1.76 -9.55
N ARG A 61 6.24 3.01 -9.14
CA ARG A 61 7.29 3.96 -8.73
C ARG A 61 8.11 3.45 -7.55
N LEU A 62 7.48 2.82 -6.57
CA LEU A 62 8.19 2.20 -5.44
C LEU A 62 9.16 1.13 -5.96
N LYS A 63 8.73 0.23 -6.85
CA LYS A 63 9.59 -0.81 -7.46
C LYS A 63 10.77 -0.22 -8.23
N SER A 64 10.58 0.88 -8.95
CA SER A 64 11.64 1.53 -9.74
C SER A 64 12.52 2.49 -8.93
N SER A 65 12.17 2.81 -7.68
CA SER A 65 12.87 3.82 -6.86
C SER A 65 14.12 3.30 -6.14
N GLY A 66 14.47 2.03 -6.33
CA GLY A 66 15.51 1.34 -5.54
C GLY A 66 15.04 0.92 -4.14
N CYS A 67 13.76 1.13 -3.82
CA CYS A 67 13.09 0.52 -2.67
C CYS A 67 12.44 -0.80 -3.09
N SER A 68 12.21 -1.69 -2.12
CA SER A 68 11.48 -2.94 -2.34
C SER A 68 10.13 -2.89 -1.63
N PRO A 69 9.04 -3.37 -2.27
CA PRO A 69 7.80 -3.65 -1.56
C PRO A 69 8.04 -4.62 -0.41
N ASP A 70 7.34 -4.42 0.70
CA ASP A 70 7.41 -5.31 1.85
C ASP A 70 6.05 -5.94 2.17
N LYS A 71 6.01 -6.72 3.26
CA LYS A 71 4.78 -7.38 3.73
C LYS A 71 3.66 -6.37 4.02
N LEU A 72 3.97 -5.16 4.46
CA LEU A 72 2.97 -4.12 4.71
C LEU A 72 2.40 -3.61 3.38
N THR A 73 3.26 -3.33 2.39
CA THR A 73 2.85 -2.92 1.04
C THR A 73 1.84 -3.91 0.45
N PHE A 74 2.19 -5.20 0.40
CA PHE A 74 1.32 -6.24 -0.14
C PHE A 74 0.05 -6.44 0.69
N THR A 75 0.13 -6.35 2.02
CA THR A 75 -1.05 -6.45 2.89
C THR A 75 -2.07 -5.37 2.57
N ILE A 76 -1.63 -4.12 2.34
CA ILE A 76 -2.51 -3.00 2.03
C ILE A 76 -3.14 -3.18 0.65
N LEU A 77 -2.33 -3.48 -0.37
CA LEU A 77 -2.79 -3.63 -1.75
C LEU A 77 -3.76 -4.81 -1.90
N LEU A 78 -3.36 -6.01 -1.48
CA LEU A 78 -4.18 -7.22 -1.63
C LEU A 78 -5.54 -7.06 -0.93
N ARG A 79 -5.56 -6.51 0.28
CA ARG A 79 -6.80 -6.31 1.05
C ARG A 79 -7.78 -5.38 0.35
N ASN A 80 -7.31 -4.21 -0.05
CA ASN A 80 -8.21 -3.22 -0.66
C ASN A 80 -8.68 -3.67 -2.03
N LEU A 81 -7.78 -4.25 -2.84
CA LEU A 81 -8.12 -4.70 -4.19
C LEU A 81 -9.02 -5.94 -4.21
N GLU A 82 -8.86 -6.86 -3.25
CA GLU A 82 -9.81 -7.96 -3.07
C GLU A 82 -11.20 -7.44 -2.68
N ASN A 83 -11.28 -6.46 -1.77
CA ASN A 83 -12.55 -5.86 -1.35
C ASN A 83 -13.27 -5.12 -2.49
N VAL A 84 -12.53 -4.52 -3.42
CA VAL A 84 -13.09 -3.80 -4.58
C VAL A 84 -13.29 -4.73 -5.80
N GLY A 85 -12.88 -6.01 -5.71
CA GLY A 85 -13.05 -6.98 -6.79
C GLY A 85 -12.10 -6.80 -7.97
N LYS A 86 -10.92 -6.18 -7.77
CA LYS A 86 -9.90 -6.01 -8.82
C LYS A 86 -9.03 -7.26 -8.96
N GLU A 87 -9.64 -8.37 -9.39
CA GLU A 87 -9.03 -9.71 -9.41
C GLU A 87 -7.74 -9.78 -10.23
N GLU A 88 -7.68 -9.10 -11.38
CA GLU A 88 -6.48 -9.07 -12.23
C GLU A 88 -5.28 -8.46 -11.50
N LEU A 89 -5.46 -7.34 -10.81
CA LEU A 89 -4.41 -6.70 -10.03
C LEU A 89 -4.00 -7.56 -8.83
N VAL A 90 -4.96 -8.22 -8.18
CA VAL A 90 -4.69 -9.17 -7.09
C VAL A 90 -3.85 -10.34 -7.60
N ALA A 91 -4.12 -10.87 -8.79
CA ALA A 91 -3.34 -11.95 -9.38
C ALA A 91 -1.90 -11.52 -9.70
N VAL A 92 -1.71 -10.30 -10.20
CA VAL A 92 -0.37 -9.71 -10.41
C VAL A 92 0.37 -9.60 -9.08
N LEU A 93 -0.23 -8.99 -8.07
CA LEU A 93 0.40 -8.79 -6.76
C LEU A 93 0.76 -10.11 -6.05
N LYS A 94 -0.03 -11.17 -6.26
CA LYS A 94 0.30 -12.51 -5.76
C LYS A 94 1.55 -13.08 -6.42
N LYS A 95 1.80 -12.78 -7.70
CA LYS A 95 3.06 -13.14 -8.37
C LYS A 95 4.22 -12.31 -7.85
N ASP A 96 4.05 -11.00 -7.74
CA ASP A 96 5.08 -10.10 -7.20
C ASP A 96 5.48 -10.50 -5.77
N CYS A 97 4.56 -10.99 -4.94
CA CYS A 97 4.87 -11.51 -3.61
C CYS A 97 5.96 -12.61 -3.64
N ILE A 98 5.96 -13.46 -4.66
CA ILE A 98 6.93 -14.56 -4.82
C ILE A 98 8.33 -14.01 -5.10
N GLU A 99 8.41 -12.89 -5.82
CA GLU A 99 9.68 -12.24 -6.17
C GLU A 99 10.28 -11.47 -4.99
N TYR A 100 9.43 -10.84 -4.17
CA TYR A 100 9.88 -9.91 -3.12
C TYR A 100 9.91 -10.48 -1.70
N LEU A 101 9.18 -11.57 -1.41
CA LEU A 101 9.07 -12.10 -0.04
C LEU A 101 9.77 -13.46 0.09
N GLU A 102 10.46 -13.65 1.22
CA GLU A 102 11.14 -14.92 1.55
C GLU A 102 10.18 -16.10 1.77
N TYR A 103 8.96 -15.83 2.26
CA TYR A 103 7.94 -16.85 2.56
C TYR A 103 6.56 -16.45 2.00
N PRO A 104 6.39 -16.45 0.68
CA PRO A 104 5.20 -15.92 0.02
C PRO A 104 3.94 -16.75 0.30
N GLU A 105 4.02 -18.10 0.34
CA GLU A 105 2.83 -18.94 0.56
C GLU A 105 2.25 -18.72 1.95
N ARG A 106 3.10 -18.75 2.99
CA ARG A 106 2.69 -18.49 4.38
C ARG A 106 2.09 -17.10 4.52
N PHE A 107 2.69 -16.10 3.89
CA PHE A 107 2.17 -14.74 3.90
C PHE A 107 0.77 -14.66 3.25
N LEU A 108 0.60 -15.23 2.07
CA LEU A 108 -0.69 -15.21 1.34
C LEU A 108 -1.79 -15.94 2.11
N GLU A 109 -1.47 -17.06 2.77
CA GLU A 109 -2.41 -17.73 3.67
C GLU A 109 -2.84 -16.85 4.84
N ASP A 110 -1.89 -16.14 5.47
CA ASP A 110 -2.17 -15.25 6.60
C ASP A 110 -3.04 -14.05 6.18
N VAL A 111 -2.80 -13.49 4.99
CA VAL A 111 -3.64 -12.43 4.40
C VAL A 111 -5.06 -12.95 4.16
N LYS A 112 -5.21 -14.11 3.52
CA LYS A 112 -6.51 -14.75 3.26
C LYS A 112 -7.30 -15.00 4.55
N LYS A 113 -6.67 -15.61 5.57
CA LYS A 113 -7.30 -15.88 6.87
C LYS A 113 -7.80 -14.61 7.56
N LYS A 114 -7.00 -13.54 7.52
CA LYS A 114 -7.37 -12.25 8.14
C LYS A 114 -8.49 -11.54 7.37
N ASN A 115 -8.53 -11.66 6.04
CA ASN A 115 -9.58 -11.05 5.22
C ASN A 115 -10.93 -11.75 5.41
N SER A 116 -10.96 -13.08 5.46
CA SER A 116 -12.19 -13.83 5.76
C SER A 116 -12.79 -13.49 7.12
N LYS A 117 -11.96 -13.27 8.15
CA LYS A 117 -12.43 -12.83 9.48
C LYS A 117 -13.01 -11.41 9.48
N ARG A 118 -12.48 -10.49 8.67
CA ARG A 118 -13.01 -9.12 8.57
C ARG A 118 -14.36 -9.07 7.88
N GLN A 119 -14.51 -9.76 6.75
CA GLN A 119 -15.79 -9.83 6.02
C GLN A 119 -16.93 -10.39 6.88
N GLN A 120 -16.63 -11.30 7.80
CA GLN A 120 -17.62 -11.82 8.77
C GLN A 120 -18.04 -10.80 9.84
N LEU A 121 -17.19 -9.82 10.17
CA LEU A 121 -17.49 -8.78 11.18
C LEU A 121 -18.29 -7.61 10.61
N ASP A 122 -18.16 -7.32 9.31
CA ASP A 122 -18.91 -6.25 8.63
C ASP A 122 -20.36 -6.65 8.28
N LEU A 123 -20.76 -7.90 8.58
CA LEU A 123 -22.08 -8.49 8.33
C LEU A 123 -22.96 -8.63 9.60
N VAL A 124 -22.51 -8.11 10.75
CA VAL A 124 -23.21 -8.17 12.06
C VAL A 124 -23.52 -6.75 12.53
#